data_AF-A0A389M8S4-F1
#
_entry.id   AF-A0A389M8S4-F1
#
_cell.length_a   1.000
_cell.length_b   1.000
_cell.length_c   1.000
_cell.angle_alpha   90.00
_cell.angle_beta   90.00
_cell.angle_gamma   90.00
#
_symmetry.space_group_name_H-M   'P 1'
#
loop_
_entity.id
_entity.type
_entity.pdbx_description
1 polymer ?
#
loop_
_entity_poly.entity_id
_entity_poly.type
_entity_poly.pdbx_seq_one_letter_code
_entity_poly.pdbx_strand_id
1 'polypeptide(L)'
;MRITQVIGAGMLILGLVLFFNTSLIEIFTRLTDYTLGVLLGIGAATVWVTYGVAQKVLLRRLASPQILFLLYTLCSIALLPLASPAMLSQLSSWQFACLLFCGANTLVGYGALAEAMARWQAAQVSAFVTLTPLFTLLFSDLLALAWPGMFAAPVLNVMGYLGAFVVVAGAMFSAIGHRWWPGRTEQNLVAKLKQPGE
;
A
#
# COMPACT_ATOMS: atom_id res chain seq x y z
N MET A 1 7.23 -2.21 -22.09
CA MET A 1 7.51 -1.89 -20.68
C MET A 1 8.92 -1.32 -20.57
N ARG A 2 9.16 -0.30 -19.73
CA ARG A 2 10.51 0.24 -19.54
C ARG A 2 11.35 -0.78 -18.75
N ILE A 3 12.62 -0.95 -19.09
CA ILE A 3 13.53 -1.91 -18.43
C ILE A 3 13.56 -1.72 -16.91
N THR A 4 13.49 -0.46 -16.44
CA THR A 4 13.43 -0.11 -15.01
C THR A 4 12.20 -0.69 -14.30
N GLN A 5 11.05 -0.79 -14.97
CA GLN A 5 9.84 -1.39 -14.40
C GLN A 5 9.97 -2.91 -14.28
N VAL A 6 10.63 -3.55 -15.25
CA VAL A 6 10.86 -5.00 -15.23
C VAL A 6 11.81 -5.37 -14.09
N ILE A 7 12.91 -4.63 -13.94
CA ILE A 7 13.86 -4.81 -12.84
C ILE A 7 13.17 -4.58 -11.49
N GLY A 8 12.42 -3.47 -11.36
CA GLY A 8 11.71 -3.16 -10.13
C GLY A 8 10.63 -4.19 -9.78
N ALA A 9 9.91 -4.70 -10.78
CA ALA A 9 8.95 -5.80 -10.58
C ALA A 9 9.63 -7.10 -10.13
N GLY A 10 10.79 -7.43 -10.71
CA GLY A 10 11.58 -8.59 -10.29
C GLY A 10 12.06 -8.47 -8.84
N MET A 11 12.55 -7.30 -8.44
CA MET A 11 12.92 -7.02 -7.05
C MET A 11 11.72 -7.12 -6.10
N LEU A 12 10.55 -6.61 -6.52
CA LEU A 12 9.30 -6.71 -5.76
C LEU A 12 8.92 -8.16 -5.48
N ILE A 13 8.95 -9.02 -6.51
CA ILE A 13 8.63 -10.45 -6.38
C ILE A 13 9.64 -11.14 -5.45
N LEU A 14 10.94 -10.90 -5.66
CA LEU A 14 11.99 -11.48 -4.82
C LEU A 14 11.83 -11.05 -3.35
N GLY A 15 11.61 -9.75 -3.12
CA GLY A 15 11.40 -9.21 -1.78
C GLY A 15 10.17 -9.80 -1.10
N LEU A 16 9.08 -10.02 -1.85
CA LEU A 16 7.85 -10.62 -1.32
C LEU A 16 8.10 -12.07 -0.87
N VAL A 17 8.84 -12.85 -1.67
CA VAL A 17 9.22 -14.23 -1.32
C VAL A 17 10.10 -14.26 -0.06
N LEU A 18 11.06 -13.33 0.05
CA LEU A 18 11.91 -13.20 1.24
C LEU A 18 11.11 -12.77 2.46
N PHE A 19 10.21 -11.80 2.31
CA PHE A 19 9.35 -11.28 3.37
C PHE A 19 8.46 -12.37 3.96
N PHE A 20 7.82 -13.17 3.10
CA PHE A 20 6.96 -14.26 3.50
C PHE A 20 7.70 -15.59 3.67
N ASN A 21 9.04 -15.62 3.80
CA ASN A 21 9.80 -16.88 3.85
C ASN A 21 9.26 -17.87 4.90
N THR A 22 8.95 -17.39 6.10
CA THR A 22 8.39 -18.21 7.18
C THR A 22 6.93 -18.60 6.91
N SER A 23 6.11 -17.63 6.50
CA SER A 23 4.67 -17.85 6.25
C SER A 23 4.41 -18.71 5.02
N LEU A 24 5.27 -18.68 4.00
CA LEU A 24 5.16 -19.52 2.80
C LEU A 24 5.26 -21.00 3.16
N ILE A 25 6.20 -21.35 4.04
CA ILE A 25 6.36 -22.73 4.53
C ILE A 25 5.07 -23.18 5.24
N GLU A 26 4.45 -22.29 6.02
CA GLU A 26 3.21 -22.56 6.73
C GLU A 26 2.00 -22.70 5.77
N ILE A 27 1.94 -21.86 4.73
CA ILE A 27 0.91 -21.90 3.67
C ILE A 27 1.01 -23.22 2.88
N PHE A 28 2.21 -23.69 2.54
CA PHE A 28 2.40 -24.95 1.82
C PHE A 28 2.11 -26.19 2.67
N THR A 29 2.18 -26.07 4.00
CA THR A 29 1.92 -27.19 4.93
C THR A 29 0.48 -27.24 5.44
N ARG A 30 -0.26 -26.13 5.43
CA ARG A 30 -1.65 -26.00 5.93
C ARG A 30 -2.62 -25.55 4.84
N LEU A 31 -2.61 -26.23 3.70
CA LEU A 31 -3.34 -25.82 2.47
C LEU A 31 -4.85 -25.60 2.64
N THR A 32 -5.55 -26.37 3.48
CA THR A 32 -7.02 -26.38 3.49
C THR A 32 -7.66 -25.12 4.09
N ASP A 33 -7.19 -24.66 5.25
CA ASP A 33 -7.75 -23.45 5.91
C ASP A 33 -7.18 -22.16 5.32
N TYR A 34 -5.94 -22.19 4.81
CA TYR A 34 -5.27 -21.02 4.24
C TYR A 34 -5.80 -20.62 2.85
N THR A 35 -6.34 -21.57 2.07
CA THR A 35 -6.77 -21.29 0.68
C THR A 35 -7.83 -20.19 0.60
N LEU A 36 -8.82 -20.20 1.50
CA LEU A 36 -9.85 -19.15 1.55
C LEU A 36 -9.23 -17.78 1.87
N GLY A 37 -8.31 -17.72 2.84
CA GLY A 37 -7.60 -16.49 3.19
C GLY A 37 -6.78 -15.92 2.03
N VAL A 38 -6.10 -16.78 1.28
CA VAL A 38 -5.34 -16.39 0.08
C VAL A 38 -6.28 -15.83 -1.00
N LEU A 39 -7.40 -16.50 -1.28
CA LEU A 39 -8.38 -16.03 -2.27
C LEU A 39 -8.98 -14.67 -1.87
N LEU A 40 -9.33 -14.49 -0.61
CA LEU A 40 -9.80 -13.20 -0.07
C LEU A 40 -8.71 -12.12 -0.19
N GLY A 41 -7.45 -12.45 0.05
CA GLY A 41 -6.32 -11.54 -0.12
C GLY A 41 -6.15 -11.06 -1.56
N ILE A 42 -6.23 -11.98 -2.53
CA ILE A 42 -6.18 -11.63 -3.97
C ILE A 42 -7.39 -10.75 -4.35
N GLY A 43 -8.58 -11.08 -3.85
CA GLY A 43 -9.79 -10.26 -4.05
C GLY A 43 -9.62 -8.84 -3.49
N ALA A 44 -9.14 -8.72 -2.26
CA ALA A 44 -8.89 -7.44 -1.60
C ALA A 44 -7.87 -6.59 -2.38
N ALA A 45 -6.76 -7.20 -2.84
CA ALA A 45 -5.77 -6.51 -3.66
C ALA A 45 -6.36 -6.01 -4.98
N THR A 46 -7.23 -6.80 -5.62
CA THR A 46 -7.90 -6.42 -6.88
C THR A 46 -8.86 -5.24 -6.68
N VAL A 47 -9.65 -5.28 -5.60
CA VAL A 47 -10.54 -4.17 -5.21
C VAL A 47 -9.73 -2.91 -4.94
N TRP A 48 -8.60 -3.03 -4.23
CA TRP A 48 -7.73 -1.90 -3.90
C TRP A 48 -7.15 -1.22 -5.15
N VAL A 49 -6.64 -2.01 -6.11
CA VAL A 49 -6.12 -1.47 -7.38
C VAL A 49 -7.22 -0.77 -8.17
N THR A 50 -8.41 -1.38 -8.24
CA THR A 50 -9.57 -0.81 -8.92
C THR A 50 -9.98 0.51 -8.28
N TYR A 51 -10.02 0.57 -6.95
CA TYR A 51 -10.29 1.78 -6.18
C TYR A 51 -9.29 2.90 -6.52
N GLY A 52 -7.99 2.64 -6.47
CA GLY A 52 -6.97 3.66 -6.74
C GLY A 52 -7.06 4.23 -8.17
N VAL A 53 -7.34 3.37 -9.16
CA VAL A 53 -7.55 3.81 -10.56
C VAL A 53 -8.84 4.62 -10.68
N ALA A 54 -9.95 4.12 -10.14
CA ALA A 54 -11.25 4.80 -10.19
C ALA A 54 -11.20 6.16 -9.49
N GLN A 55 -10.56 6.25 -8.32
CA GLN A 55 -10.35 7.50 -7.59
C GLN A 55 -9.59 8.53 -8.43
N LYS A 56 -8.50 8.12 -9.08
CA LYS A 56 -7.72 9.02 -9.96
C LYS A 56 -8.52 9.50 -11.17
N VAL A 57 -9.39 8.66 -11.72
CA VAL A 57 -10.30 9.05 -12.83
C VAL A 57 -11.35 10.04 -12.35
N LEU A 58 -11.96 9.77 -11.18
CA LEU A 58 -13.04 10.59 -10.62
C LEU A 58 -12.56 11.98 -10.17
N LEU A 59 -11.29 12.09 -9.75
CA LEU A 59 -10.62 13.37 -9.45
C LEU A 59 -10.53 14.32 -10.65
N ARG A 60 -10.82 13.86 -11.89
CA ARG A 60 -10.93 14.74 -13.07
C ARG A 60 -12.26 15.50 -13.14
N ARG A 61 -13.25 15.11 -12.33
CA ARG A 61 -14.62 15.64 -12.35
C ARG A 61 -15.07 16.18 -11.00
N LEU A 62 -14.58 15.59 -9.90
CA LEU A 62 -14.96 15.94 -8.54
C LEU A 62 -13.74 16.34 -7.72
N ALA A 63 -13.95 17.22 -6.74
CA ALA A 63 -12.92 17.57 -5.76
C ALA A 63 -12.65 16.40 -4.81
N SER A 64 -11.41 16.31 -4.31
CA SER A 64 -10.97 15.27 -3.37
C SER A 64 -11.92 15.09 -2.16
N PRO A 65 -12.36 16.16 -1.45
CA PRO A 65 -13.29 16.02 -0.33
C PRO A 65 -14.66 15.45 -0.72
N GLN A 66 -15.15 15.75 -1.93
CA GLN A 66 -16.46 15.27 -2.41
C GLN A 66 -16.45 13.76 -2.65
N ILE A 67 -15.35 13.25 -3.23
CA ILE A 67 -15.17 11.81 -3.46
C ILE A 67 -15.11 11.07 -2.12
N LEU A 68 -14.34 11.59 -1.16
CA LEU A 68 -14.23 10.99 0.17
C LEU A 68 -15.55 11.00 0.92
N PHE A 69 -16.28 12.12 0.88
CA PHE A 69 -17.59 12.21 1.53
C PHE A 69 -18.57 11.18 0.96
N LEU A 70 -18.64 11.05 -0.36
CA LEU A 70 -19.48 10.04 -1.02
C LEU A 70 -19.07 8.63 -0.58
N LEU A 71 -17.76 8.34 -0.63
CA LEU A 71 -17.23 7.03 -0.29
C LEU A 71 -17.55 6.66 1.17
N TYR A 72 -17.26 7.55 2.12
CA TYR A 72 -17.53 7.31 3.53
C TYR A 72 -19.02 7.15 3.83
N THR A 73 -19.88 7.91 3.15
CA THR A 73 -21.34 7.78 3.32
C THR A 73 -21.82 6.43 2.81
N LEU A 74 -21.40 6.03 1.61
CA LEU A 74 -21.77 4.74 1.02
C LEU A 74 -21.25 3.56 1.86
N CYS A 75 -19.97 3.60 2.26
CA CYS A 75 -19.38 2.58 3.12
C CYS A 75 -20.09 2.52 4.48
N SER A 76 -20.45 3.66 5.07
CA SER A 76 -21.19 3.69 6.33
C SER A 76 -22.55 3.03 6.17
N ILE A 77 -23.33 3.38 5.13
CA ILE A 77 -24.64 2.75 4.87
C ILE A 77 -24.51 1.25 4.64
N ALA A 78 -23.51 0.82 3.86
CA ALA A 78 -23.29 -0.59 3.53
C ALA A 78 -22.83 -1.43 4.73
N LEU A 79 -22.01 -0.85 5.62
CA LEU A 79 -21.45 -1.56 6.78
C LEU A 79 -22.29 -1.41 8.05
N LEU A 80 -23.14 -0.40 8.16
CA LEU A 80 -24.04 -0.19 9.30
C LEU A 80 -24.90 -1.42 9.65
N PRO A 81 -25.52 -2.16 8.70
CA PRO A 81 -26.31 -3.35 9.05
C PRO A 81 -25.45 -4.52 9.55
N LEU A 82 -24.15 -4.54 9.24
CA LEU A 82 -23.20 -5.54 9.74
C LEU A 82 -22.58 -5.12 11.08
N ALA A 83 -22.71 -3.84 11.47
CA ALA A 83 -22.14 -3.33 12.70
C ALA A 83 -22.97 -3.74 13.91
N SER A 84 -22.29 -4.08 15.00
CA SER A 84 -22.91 -4.39 16.31
C SER A 84 -22.64 -3.23 17.27
N PRO A 85 -23.62 -2.32 17.50
CA PRO A 85 -23.44 -1.19 18.40
C PRO A 85 -23.23 -1.63 19.86
N ALA A 86 -23.72 -2.82 20.22
CA ALA A 86 -23.56 -3.40 21.55
C ALA A 86 -22.11 -3.71 21.92
N MET A 87 -21.18 -3.78 20.95
CA MET A 87 -19.76 -3.95 21.23
C MET A 87 -19.12 -2.67 21.77
N LEU A 88 -19.70 -1.48 21.50
CA LEU A 88 -19.15 -0.21 21.98
C LEU A 88 -19.21 -0.08 23.50
N SER A 89 -20.24 -0.65 24.15
CA SER A 89 -20.38 -0.63 25.61
C SER A 89 -19.45 -1.60 26.32
N GLN A 90 -18.81 -2.52 25.59
CA GLN A 90 -17.85 -3.49 26.13
C GLN A 90 -16.40 -2.98 26.09
N LEU A 91 -16.16 -1.86 25.41
CA LEU A 91 -14.82 -1.30 25.29
C LEU A 91 -14.41 -0.56 26.56
N SER A 92 -13.19 -0.80 27.01
CA SER A 92 -12.55 0.05 28.02
C SER A 92 -12.32 1.46 27.48
N SER A 93 -12.16 2.46 28.37
CA SER A 93 -11.88 3.85 27.97
C SER A 93 -10.65 3.97 27.06
N TRP A 94 -9.64 3.14 27.28
CA TRP A 94 -8.44 3.10 26.44
C TRP A 94 -8.72 2.56 25.03
N GLN A 95 -9.45 1.44 24.92
CA GLN A 95 -9.83 0.86 23.62
C GLN A 95 -10.74 1.80 22.83
N PHE A 96 -11.63 2.52 23.51
CA PHE A 96 -12.47 3.54 22.88
C PHE A 96 -11.64 4.71 22.33
N ALA A 97 -10.64 5.18 23.08
CA ALA A 97 -9.70 6.19 22.59
C ALA A 97 -8.91 5.70 21.35
N CYS A 98 -8.45 4.43 21.36
CA CYS A 98 -7.82 3.81 20.19
C CYS A 98 -8.76 3.72 18.99
N LEU A 99 -10.05 3.42 19.20
CA LEU A 99 -11.05 3.39 18.13
C LEU A 99 -11.24 4.77 17.49
N LEU A 100 -11.38 5.82 18.31
CA LEU A 100 -11.47 7.20 17.82
C LEU A 100 -10.20 7.61 17.06
N PHE A 101 -9.03 7.27 17.59
CA PHE A 101 -7.75 7.51 16.92
C PHE A 101 -7.68 6.80 15.55
N CYS A 102 -8.10 5.53 15.48
CA CYS A 102 -8.13 4.78 14.23
C CYS A 102 -9.07 5.43 13.19
N GLY A 103 -10.25 5.88 13.62
CA GLY A 103 -11.18 6.63 12.76
C GLY A 103 -10.59 7.94 12.24
N ALA A 104 -10.00 8.74 13.13
CA ALA A 104 -9.34 9.99 12.75
C ALA A 104 -8.15 9.77 11.80
N ASN A 105 -7.30 8.77 12.09
CA ASN A 105 -6.17 8.40 11.25
C ASN A 105 -6.64 7.95 9.85
N THR A 106 -7.76 7.23 9.76
CA THR A 106 -8.37 6.85 8.47
C THR A 106 -8.77 8.10 7.68
N LEU A 107 -9.49 9.03 8.31
CA LEU A 107 -9.91 10.27 7.65
C LEU A 107 -8.72 11.08 7.11
N VAL A 108 -7.70 11.28 7.95
CA VAL A 108 -6.49 12.03 7.59
C VAL A 108 -5.69 11.30 6.51
N GLY A 109 -5.49 9.99 6.66
CA GLY A 109 -4.71 9.16 5.74
C GLY A 109 -5.30 9.14 4.34
N TYR A 110 -6.59 8.82 4.21
CA TYR A 110 -7.27 8.83 2.91
C TYR A 110 -7.41 10.25 2.34
N GLY A 111 -7.58 11.27 3.18
CA GLY A 111 -7.61 12.67 2.75
C GLY A 111 -6.28 13.10 2.12
N ALA A 112 -5.17 12.80 2.79
CA ALA A 112 -3.83 13.05 2.28
C ALA A 112 -3.54 12.23 1.01
N LEU A 113 -3.97 10.96 0.96
CA LEU A 113 -3.84 10.10 -0.22
C LEU A 113 -4.60 10.70 -1.41
N ALA A 114 -5.84 11.14 -1.22
CA ALA A 114 -6.66 11.72 -2.27
C ALA A 114 -6.11 13.05 -2.79
N GLU A 115 -5.62 13.91 -1.91
CA GLU A 115 -4.91 15.15 -2.28
C GLU A 115 -3.60 14.86 -3.02
N ALA A 116 -2.82 13.88 -2.57
CA ALA A 116 -1.62 13.45 -3.26
C ALA A 116 -1.95 12.90 -4.66
N MET A 117 -3.02 12.10 -4.78
CA MET A 117 -3.52 11.63 -6.07
C MET A 117 -4.07 12.77 -6.93
N ALA A 118 -4.55 13.88 -6.38
CA ALA A 118 -4.96 15.04 -7.18
C ALA A 118 -3.74 15.76 -7.79
N ARG A 119 -2.64 15.85 -7.03
CA ARG A 119 -1.46 16.66 -7.40
C ARG A 119 -0.38 15.89 -8.15
N TRP A 120 -0.21 14.60 -7.87
CA TRP A 120 0.88 13.77 -8.41
C TRP A 120 0.39 12.65 -9.32
N GLN A 121 1.29 12.06 -10.10
CA GLN A 121 0.98 10.87 -10.88
C GLN A 121 0.75 9.67 -9.95
N ALA A 122 -0.18 8.78 -10.32
CA ALA A 122 -0.52 7.61 -9.51
C ALA A 122 0.73 6.77 -9.17
N ALA A 123 1.66 6.62 -10.11
CA ALA A 123 2.92 5.90 -9.89
C ALA A 123 3.77 6.52 -8.75
N GLN A 124 3.85 7.85 -8.66
CA GLN A 124 4.62 8.52 -7.60
C GLN A 124 3.96 8.32 -6.25
N VAL A 125 2.63 8.48 -6.18
CA VAL A 125 1.86 8.24 -4.95
C VAL A 125 2.01 6.79 -4.50
N SER A 126 1.90 5.82 -5.40
CA SER A 126 2.11 4.40 -5.10
C SER A 126 3.50 4.11 -4.54
N ALA A 127 4.55 4.78 -5.03
CA ALA A 127 5.89 4.64 -4.47
C ALA A 127 5.95 5.04 -2.99
N PHE A 128 5.32 6.16 -2.62
CA PHE A 128 5.26 6.57 -1.21
C PHE A 128 4.40 5.63 -0.36
N VAL A 129 3.28 5.16 -0.89
CA VAL A 129 2.42 4.19 -0.19
C VAL A 129 3.18 2.91 0.14
N THR A 130 4.13 2.47 -0.69
CA THR A 130 4.97 1.30 -0.37
C THR A 130 5.90 1.48 0.83
N LEU A 131 6.17 2.70 1.30
CA LEU A 131 6.92 2.93 2.54
C LEU A 131 6.10 2.64 3.80
N THR A 132 4.76 2.66 3.69
CA THR A 132 3.84 2.43 4.82
C THR A 132 4.18 1.18 5.63
N PRO A 133 4.31 -0.03 5.05
CA PRO A 133 4.66 -1.22 5.82
C PRO A 133 6.00 -1.13 6.55
N LEU A 134 7.01 -0.43 5.99
CA LEU A 134 8.29 -0.24 6.69
C LEU A 134 8.14 0.66 7.91
N PHE A 135 7.41 1.76 7.78
CA PHE A 135 7.12 2.63 8.93
C PHE A 135 6.29 1.89 9.97
N THR A 136 5.30 1.10 9.56
CA THR A 136 4.51 0.27 10.47
C THR A 136 5.41 -0.69 11.26
N LEU A 137 6.29 -1.43 10.59
CA LEU A 137 7.23 -2.35 11.27
C LEU A 137 8.16 -1.60 12.23
N LEU A 138 8.75 -0.48 11.78
CA LEU A 138 9.63 0.34 12.60
C LEU A 138 8.92 0.85 13.87
N PHE A 139 7.71 1.39 13.73
CA PHE A 139 6.95 1.87 14.89
C PHE A 139 6.49 0.73 15.80
N SER A 140 6.13 -0.43 15.24
CA SER A 140 5.83 -1.63 16.03
C SER A 140 7.02 -2.08 16.87
N ASP A 141 8.23 -2.09 16.31
CA ASP A 141 9.45 -2.44 17.05
C ASP A 141 9.77 -1.42 18.15
N LEU A 142 9.69 -0.13 17.83
CA LEU A 142 9.93 0.94 18.81
C LEU A 142 8.91 0.88 19.97
N LEU A 143 7.64 0.62 19.68
CA LEU A 143 6.59 0.50 20.69
C LEU A 143 6.72 -0.78 21.51
N ALA A 144 7.12 -1.90 20.91
CA ALA A 144 7.39 -3.13 21.64
C ALA A 144 8.58 -2.98 22.60
N LEU A 145 9.61 -2.21 22.22
CA LEU A 145 10.75 -1.88 23.09
C LEU A 145 10.35 -0.90 24.20
N ALA A 146 9.57 0.14 23.89
CA ALA A 146 9.17 1.17 24.85
C ALA A 146 8.11 0.67 25.85
N TRP A 147 7.21 -0.23 25.42
CA TRP A 147 6.07 -0.68 26.23
C TRP A 147 5.76 -2.18 26.03
N PRO A 148 6.68 -3.07 26.46
CA PRO A 148 6.60 -4.51 26.19
C PRO A 148 5.40 -5.22 26.85
N GLY A 149 4.79 -4.62 27.87
CA GLY A 149 3.58 -5.15 28.51
C GLY A 149 2.28 -4.91 27.73
N MET A 150 2.28 -4.01 26.73
CA MET A 150 1.10 -3.65 25.93
C MET A 150 1.25 -4.02 24.45
N PHE A 151 2.48 -4.08 23.93
CA PHE A 151 2.75 -4.39 22.52
C PHE A 151 3.62 -5.64 22.40
N ALA A 152 3.13 -6.64 21.65
CA ALA A 152 3.93 -7.79 21.28
C ALA A 152 4.93 -7.41 20.18
N ALA A 153 6.18 -7.88 20.31
CA ALA A 153 7.18 -7.71 19.28
C ALA A 153 6.72 -8.41 17.99
N PRO A 154 6.88 -7.78 16.81
CA PRO A 154 6.62 -8.43 15.54
C PRO A 154 7.39 -9.75 15.41
N VAL A 155 6.71 -10.83 15.02
CA VAL A 155 7.34 -12.14 14.79
C VAL A 155 7.96 -12.15 13.39
N LEU A 156 8.99 -11.33 13.19
CA LEU A 156 9.68 -11.22 11.90
C LEU A 156 11.16 -11.58 12.07
N ASN A 157 11.65 -12.47 11.21
CA ASN A 157 13.07 -12.83 11.19
C ASN A 157 13.87 -11.78 10.41
N VAL A 158 15.20 -11.82 10.53
CA VAL A 158 16.12 -10.89 9.82
C VAL A 158 15.90 -10.93 8.30
N MET A 159 15.57 -12.09 7.74
CA MET A 159 15.25 -12.26 6.32
C MET A 159 13.95 -11.56 5.92
N GLY A 160 12.96 -11.51 6.81
CA GLY A 160 11.72 -10.78 6.64
C GLY A 160 11.96 -9.27 6.58
N TYR A 161 12.80 -8.72 7.47
CA TYR A 161 13.19 -7.30 7.42
C TYR A 161 13.94 -6.96 6.12
N LEU A 162 14.88 -7.81 5.70
CA LEU A 162 15.55 -7.65 4.40
C LEU A 162 14.57 -7.71 3.23
N GLY A 163 13.63 -8.67 3.26
CA GLY A 163 12.56 -8.79 2.27
C GLY A 163 11.71 -7.52 2.19
N ALA A 164 11.29 -6.96 3.33
CA ALA A 164 10.52 -5.73 3.39
C ALA A 164 11.29 -4.56 2.73
N PHE A 165 12.58 -4.41 3.01
CA PHE A 165 13.40 -3.36 2.39
C PHE A 165 13.52 -3.55 0.88
N VAL A 166 13.74 -4.79 0.42
CA VAL A 166 13.83 -5.13 -1.01
C VAL A 166 12.51 -4.89 -1.75
N VAL A 167 11.37 -5.20 -1.13
CA VAL A 167 10.02 -4.91 -1.68
C VAL A 167 9.86 -3.43 -1.93
N VAL A 168 10.17 -2.59 -0.94
CA VAL A 168 10.02 -1.14 -1.06
C VAL A 168 11.00 -0.57 -2.08
N ALA A 169 12.26 -1.00 -2.06
CA ALA A 169 13.25 -0.58 -3.04
C ALA A 169 12.82 -0.94 -4.47
N GLY A 170 12.31 -2.16 -4.69
CA GLY A 170 11.78 -2.60 -5.98
C GLY A 170 10.57 -1.79 -6.45
N ALA A 171 9.63 -1.50 -5.53
CA ALA A 171 8.45 -0.71 -5.83
C ALA A 171 8.81 0.74 -6.21
N MET A 172 9.69 1.38 -5.44
CA MET A 172 10.19 2.72 -5.73
C MET A 172 10.95 2.77 -7.06
N PHE A 173 11.79 1.77 -7.32
CA PHE A 173 12.56 1.67 -8.57
C PHE A 173 11.65 1.49 -9.78
N SER A 174 10.59 0.68 -9.67
CA SER A 174 9.60 0.51 -10.74
C SER A 174 8.83 1.81 -11.01
N ALA A 175 8.44 2.53 -9.96
CA ALA A 175 7.64 3.74 -10.06
C ALA A 175 8.42 4.96 -10.58
N ILE A 176 9.65 5.17 -10.09
CA ILE A 176 10.41 6.43 -10.29
C ILE A 176 11.74 6.20 -11.03
N GLY A 177 12.21 4.95 -11.17
CA GLY A 177 13.54 4.65 -11.74
C GLY A 177 13.78 5.15 -13.16
N HIS A 178 12.72 5.37 -13.95
CA HIS A 178 12.84 5.96 -15.29
C HIS A 178 13.35 7.42 -15.29
N ARG A 179 13.25 8.13 -14.15
CA ARG A 179 13.74 9.50 -14.00
C ARG A 179 15.25 9.54 -13.73
N TRP A 180 15.79 8.44 -13.19
CA TRP A 180 17.22 8.26 -12.91
C TRP A 180 17.95 7.70 -14.13
N TRP A 181 17.24 6.94 -14.97
CA TRP A 181 17.75 6.46 -16.25
C TRP A 181 16.86 6.99 -17.39
N PRO A 182 17.02 8.27 -17.80
CA PRO A 182 16.33 8.78 -18.98
C PRO A 182 16.76 7.87 -20.14
N GLY A 183 15.82 7.10 -20.66
CA GLY A 183 16.12 6.05 -21.61
C GLY A 183 16.85 6.64 -22.82
N ARG A 184 17.98 6.02 -23.20
CA ARG A 184 18.65 6.23 -24.50
C ARG A 184 17.65 6.28 -25.68
N THR A 185 16.47 5.68 -25.55
CA THR A 185 15.38 5.71 -26.52
C THR A 185 14.85 7.12 -26.80
N GLU A 186 14.70 8.00 -25.79
CA GLU A 186 14.30 9.40 -26.01
C GLU A 186 15.44 10.20 -26.65
N GLN A 187 16.69 9.96 -26.24
CA GLN A 187 17.86 10.56 -26.87
C GLN A 187 18.01 10.13 -28.35
N ASN A 188 17.73 8.87 -28.68
CA ASN A 188 17.81 8.35 -30.05
C ASN A 188 16.65 8.86 -30.94
N LEU A 189 15.45 9.06 -30.38
CA LEU A 189 14.32 9.66 -31.11
C LEU A 189 14.54 11.15 -31.37
N VAL A 190 15.05 11.89 -30.38
CA VAL A 190 15.43 13.30 -30.53
C VAL A 190 16.61 13.46 -31.49
N ALA A 191 17.59 12.55 -31.46
CA ALA A 191 18.69 12.52 -32.42
C ALA A 191 18.21 12.22 -33.85
N LYS A 192 17.26 11.29 -34.03
CA LYS A 192 16.64 11.01 -35.35
C LYS A 192 15.80 12.19 -35.87
N LEU A 193 15.08 12.88 -35.00
CA LEU A 193 14.27 14.06 -35.36
C LEU A 193 15.13 15.32 -35.62
N LYS A 194 16.41 15.31 -35.25
CA LYS A 194 17.37 16.36 -35.60
C LYS A 194 18.03 16.14 -36.97
N GLN A 195 17.79 14.99 -37.61
CA GLN A 195 18.29 14.64 -38.96
C GLN A 195 17.21 14.62 -40.09
N PRO A 196 16.23 15.52 -40.18
CA PRO A 196 15.51 15.74 -41.43
C PRO A 196 16.12 16.94 -42.15
N GLY A 197 17.23 16.73 -42.88
CA GLY A 197 17.81 17.79 -43.70
C GLY A 197 19.30 17.69 -44.06
N GLU A 198 19.80 16.50 -44.40
CA GLU A 198 20.93 16.36 -45.35
C GLU A 198 20.44 15.59 -46.58
#